data_AF-A0A0J9T117-F1
#
_entry.id   AF-A0A0J9T117-F1
#
_cell.length_a   1.000
_cell.length_b   1.000
_cell.length_c   1.000
_cell.angle_alpha   90.00
_cell.angle_beta   90.00
_cell.angle_gamma   90.00
#
_symmetry.space_group_name_H-M   'P 1'
#
loop_
_entity.id
_entity.type
_entity.pdbx_description
1 polymer ?
#
loop_
_entity_poly.entity_id
_entity_poly.type
_entity_poly.pdbx_seq_one_letter_code
_entity_poly.pdbx_strand_id
1 'polypeptide(L)'
;MSTDKAYSTHKLLATFKENSNLYKFYSNFNIKIDDSYDYYKKCSNITESTRNNNCHTVNQITEEWKNKFNNFSPDTNNVTEPCYLLVLWIYDRIKGCNSNNFCISWFYVLLKKILDESECCNKAVVKDKDKDIHICKSKYIKTFNLDVLKNKRDLYDFLEYYDNIKRKSAQIFKQNKKEYCDYINYIFTLYHKLEEEVGQRGLPLIYEKELNIFRKKFSEDNELSSIKSRCNINDSIIESIRSMDSANLSARSHEKIVKRRNISPDYGIYDPKKSTDIVPLHI
;
A
#
# COMPACT_ATOMS: atom_id res chain seq x y z
N MET A 1 -25.67 -2.37 -6.45
CA MET A 1 -24.63 -3.21 -7.09
C MET A 1 -23.65 -2.27 -7.78
N SER A 2 -22.49 -2.03 -7.19
CA SER A 2 -21.39 -1.32 -7.86
C SER A 2 -20.43 -2.37 -8.40
N THR A 3 -20.44 -2.54 -9.71
CA THR A 3 -19.63 -3.50 -10.46
C THR A 3 -18.22 -2.99 -10.78
N ASP A 4 -17.83 -1.80 -10.32
CA ASP A 4 -16.49 -1.24 -10.58
C ASP A 4 -15.53 -1.46 -9.40
N LYS A 5 -15.44 -2.71 -8.96
CA LYS A 5 -14.43 -3.18 -7.97
C LYS A 5 -13.12 -3.65 -8.64
N ALA A 6 -12.89 -3.27 -9.90
CA ALA A 6 -11.73 -3.67 -10.70
C ALA A 6 -10.47 -2.91 -10.26
N TYR A 7 -9.32 -3.60 -10.32
CA TYR A 7 -8.01 -2.96 -10.21
C TYR A 7 -7.91 -1.76 -11.15
N SER A 8 -7.71 -0.57 -10.60
CA SER A 8 -7.50 0.66 -11.36
C SER A 8 -6.14 1.25 -10.99
N THR A 9 -5.29 1.41 -11.99
CA THR A 9 -4.03 2.14 -11.91
C THR A 9 -4.11 3.38 -12.78
N HIS A 10 -3.09 4.24 -12.74
CA HIS A 10 -3.04 5.40 -13.62
C HIS A 10 -3.20 4.97 -15.09
N LYS A 11 -3.96 5.71 -15.90
CA LYS A 11 -4.26 5.32 -17.29
C LYS A 11 -3.00 5.00 -18.12
N LEU A 12 -1.91 5.74 -17.87
CA LEU A 12 -0.63 5.54 -18.54
C LEU A 12 0.09 4.27 -18.09
N LEU A 13 -0.26 3.71 -16.94
CA LEU A 13 0.32 2.49 -16.40
C LEU A 13 -0.39 1.21 -16.89
N ALA A 14 -1.61 1.34 -17.40
CA ALA A 14 -2.47 0.21 -17.75
C ALA A 14 -1.83 -0.79 -18.74
N THR A 15 -0.97 -0.32 -19.65
CA THR A 15 -0.29 -1.13 -20.67
C THR A 15 1.03 -1.77 -20.19
N PHE A 16 1.43 -1.51 -18.95
CA PHE A 16 2.66 -2.04 -18.32
C PHE A 16 2.38 -3.00 -17.16
N LYS A 17 1.10 -3.16 -16.78
CA LYS A 17 0.69 -4.02 -15.67
C LYS A 17 0.89 -5.51 -15.97
N GLU A 18 0.91 -5.88 -17.26
CA GLU A 18 1.09 -7.27 -17.70
C GLU A 18 2.40 -7.86 -17.14
N ASN A 19 2.30 -9.04 -16.53
CA ASN A 19 3.37 -9.77 -15.84
C ASN A 19 3.83 -9.23 -14.49
N SER A 20 3.26 -8.13 -13.98
CA SER A 20 3.57 -7.68 -12.62
C SER A 20 2.91 -8.54 -11.54
N ASN A 21 3.59 -8.69 -10.39
CA ASN A 21 3.01 -9.39 -9.23
C ASN A 21 1.77 -8.66 -8.73
N LEU A 22 1.77 -7.33 -8.77
CA LEU A 22 0.60 -6.53 -8.43
C LEU A 22 -0.63 -6.89 -9.28
N TYR A 23 -0.51 -6.91 -10.60
CA TYR A 23 -1.63 -7.20 -11.48
C TYR A 23 -2.12 -8.65 -11.33
N LYS A 24 -1.19 -9.60 -11.23
CA LYS A 24 -1.50 -11.02 -11.00
C LYS A 24 -2.25 -11.20 -9.68
N PHE A 25 -1.81 -10.54 -8.62
CA PHE A 25 -2.45 -10.57 -7.31
C PHE A 25 -3.90 -10.12 -7.41
N TYR A 26 -4.14 -8.93 -7.98
CA TYR A 26 -5.49 -8.39 -8.09
C TYR A 26 -6.41 -9.24 -8.97
N SER A 27 -5.86 -9.81 -10.04
CA SER A 27 -6.61 -10.73 -10.92
C SER A 27 -7.02 -12.01 -10.19
N ASN A 28 -6.13 -12.53 -9.32
CA ASN A 28 -6.42 -13.68 -8.46
C ASN A 28 -7.41 -13.33 -7.33
N PHE A 29 -7.30 -12.11 -6.76
CA PHE A 29 -8.12 -11.60 -5.66
C PHE A 29 -9.52 -11.10 -6.10
N ASN A 30 -10.13 -11.79 -7.06
CA ASN A 30 -11.50 -11.55 -7.46
C ASN A 30 -12.46 -12.26 -6.48
N ILE A 31 -12.95 -11.50 -5.49
CA ILE A 31 -13.86 -11.98 -4.44
C ILE A 31 -15.28 -12.11 -5.01
N LYS A 32 -15.87 -13.31 -4.89
CA LYS A 32 -17.19 -13.64 -5.47
C LYS A 32 -18.37 -13.26 -4.58
N ILE A 33 -18.12 -13.06 -3.28
CA ILE A 33 -19.12 -12.67 -2.29
C ILE A 33 -19.13 -11.16 -2.10
N ASP A 34 -20.23 -10.60 -1.61
CA ASP A 34 -20.28 -9.18 -1.25
C ASP A 34 -19.59 -8.95 0.10
N ASP A 35 -18.41 -8.35 0.05
CA ASP A 35 -17.58 -7.98 1.20
C ASP A 35 -17.72 -6.51 1.60
N SER A 36 -18.71 -5.78 1.04
CA SER A 36 -18.88 -4.35 1.29
C SER A 36 -19.46 -4.04 2.67
N TYR A 37 -19.14 -2.83 3.16
CA TYR A 37 -19.74 -2.32 4.38
C TYR A 37 -21.26 -2.14 4.28
N ASP A 38 -21.78 -1.72 3.12
CA ASP A 38 -23.22 -1.56 2.92
C ASP A 38 -23.98 -2.89 3.00
N TYR A 39 -23.40 -3.96 2.45
CA TYR A 39 -23.93 -5.30 2.59
C TYR A 39 -23.92 -5.76 4.05
N TYR A 40 -22.80 -5.56 4.77
CA TYR A 40 -22.73 -5.84 6.19
C TYR A 40 -23.79 -5.07 6.99
N LYS A 41 -23.89 -3.75 6.79
CA LYS A 41 -24.88 -2.89 7.46
C LYS A 41 -26.31 -3.35 7.20
N LYS A 42 -26.62 -3.72 5.94
CA LYS A 42 -27.93 -4.26 5.57
C LYS A 42 -28.21 -5.55 6.34
N CYS A 43 -27.23 -6.46 6.41
CA CYS A 43 -27.35 -7.74 7.11
C CYS A 43 -27.48 -7.60 8.63
N SER A 44 -26.79 -6.63 9.24
CA SER A 44 -26.88 -6.36 10.69
C SER A 44 -28.24 -5.80 11.10
N ASN A 45 -28.97 -5.13 10.19
CA ASN A 45 -30.26 -4.52 10.47
C ASN A 45 -31.46 -5.45 10.23
N ILE A 46 -31.25 -6.71 9.83
CA ILE A 46 -32.33 -7.68 9.62
C ILE A 46 -32.75 -8.24 10.99
N THR A 47 -33.99 -7.97 11.39
CA THR A 47 -34.61 -8.60 12.58
C THR A 47 -34.83 -10.10 12.35
N GLU A 48 -34.75 -10.91 13.40
CA GLU A 48 -34.82 -12.38 13.36
C GLU A 48 -36.00 -12.94 12.55
N SER A 49 -37.13 -12.23 12.50
CA SER A 49 -38.34 -12.59 11.76
C SER A 49 -38.22 -12.52 10.22
N THR A 50 -37.13 -11.97 9.68
CA THR A 50 -36.91 -11.77 8.22
C THR A 50 -35.55 -12.29 7.74
N ARG A 51 -34.86 -13.14 8.52
CA ARG A 51 -33.59 -13.78 8.11
C ARG A 51 -33.81 -14.67 6.87
N ASN A 52 -33.70 -14.08 5.69
CA ASN A 52 -33.24 -14.83 4.53
C ASN A 52 -31.78 -15.19 4.78
N ASN A 53 -31.44 -16.48 4.71
CA ASN A 53 -30.15 -17.10 5.03
C ASN A 53 -28.94 -16.64 4.20
N ASN A 54 -29.03 -15.51 3.50
CA ASN A 54 -28.07 -15.06 2.49
C ASN A 54 -27.09 -14.00 3.01
N CYS A 55 -26.93 -13.83 4.32
CA CYS A 55 -25.98 -12.89 4.92
C CYS A 55 -24.65 -13.57 5.23
N HIS A 56 -23.57 -13.15 4.55
CA HIS A 56 -22.23 -13.64 4.83
C HIS A 56 -21.72 -13.08 6.15
N THR A 57 -21.28 -13.97 7.03
CA THR A 57 -20.59 -13.61 8.27
C THR A 57 -19.19 -13.08 7.99
N VAL A 58 -18.62 -12.36 8.96
CA VAL A 58 -17.21 -11.93 8.91
C VAL A 58 -16.28 -13.14 8.68
N ASN A 59 -16.56 -14.29 9.29
CA ASN A 59 -15.79 -15.53 9.10
C ASN A 59 -15.82 -16.01 7.65
N GLN A 60 -17.00 -16.04 7.03
CA GLN A 60 -17.13 -16.44 5.62
C GLN A 60 -16.39 -15.47 4.70
N ILE A 61 -16.44 -14.17 4.98
CA ILE A 61 -15.71 -13.17 4.20
C ILE A 61 -14.20 -13.39 4.31
N THR A 62 -13.68 -13.54 5.53
CA THR A 62 -12.23 -13.68 5.72
C THR A 62 -11.70 -15.04 5.25
N GLU A 63 -12.48 -16.11 5.31
CA GLU A 63 -12.09 -17.40 4.74
C GLU A 63 -12.02 -17.35 3.21
N GLU A 64 -12.95 -16.70 2.52
CA GLU A 64 -12.85 -16.49 1.07
C GLU A 64 -11.58 -15.70 0.70
N TRP A 65 -11.30 -14.60 1.42
CA TRP A 65 -10.08 -13.84 1.18
C TRP A 65 -8.82 -14.67 1.46
N LYS A 66 -8.81 -15.47 2.54
CA LYS A 66 -7.69 -16.32 2.93
C LYS A 66 -7.43 -17.39 1.88
N ASN A 67 -8.47 -18.02 1.36
CA ASN A 67 -8.37 -18.98 0.26
C ASN A 67 -7.78 -18.33 -0.99
N LYS A 68 -8.21 -17.12 -1.36
CA LYS A 68 -7.60 -16.38 -2.47
C LYS A 68 -6.13 -16.04 -2.22
N PHE A 69 -5.81 -15.61 -1.01
CA PHE A 69 -4.45 -15.27 -0.61
C PHE A 69 -3.50 -16.47 -0.66
N ASN A 70 -3.89 -17.59 -0.07
CA ASN A 70 -3.06 -18.79 -0.01
C ASN A 70 -2.83 -19.41 -1.40
N ASN A 71 -3.74 -19.21 -2.34
CA ASN A 71 -3.61 -19.68 -3.71
C ASN A 71 -2.76 -18.75 -4.61
N PHE A 72 -2.31 -17.60 -4.09
CA PHE A 72 -1.46 -16.70 -4.83
C PHE A 72 0.03 -17.02 -4.63
N SER A 73 0.71 -17.35 -5.72
CA SER A 73 2.16 -17.50 -5.78
C SER A 73 2.76 -16.36 -6.60
N PRO A 74 3.48 -15.40 -5.99
CA PRO A 74 4.15 -14.36 -6.74
C PRO A 74 5.39 -14.89 -7.47
N ASP A 75 5.82 -14.19 -8.52
CA ASP A 75 7.08 -14.44 -9.22
C ASP A 75 8.26 -13.83 -8.46
N THR A 76 8.42 -14.17 -7.19
CA THR A 76 9.45 -13.59 -6.31
C THR A 76 9.77 -14.55 -5.18
N ASN A 77 11.04 -14.55 -4.74
CA ASN A 77 11.46 -15.26 -3.53
C ASN A 77 11.15 -14.46 -2.25
N ASN A 78 10.61 -13.24 -2.39
CA ASN A 78 10.29 -12.40 -1.25
C ASN A 78 9.00 -12.86 -0.56
N VAL A 79 9.16 -13.62 0.52
CA VAL A 79 8.06 -14.16 1.34
C VAL A 79 7.13 -13.09 1.93
N THR A 80 7.55 -11.82 1.99
CA THR A 80 6.72 -10.72 2.53
C THR A 80 5.93 -9.97 1.45
N GLU A 81 6.18 -10.25 0.17
CA GLU A 81 5.57 -9.54 -0.95
C GLU A 81 4.06 -9.78 -1.08
N PRO A 82 3.52 -11.02 -1.00
CA PRO A 82 2.07 -11.25 -1.04
C PRO A 82 1.29 -10.44 0.01
N CYS A 83 1.80 -10.39 1.24
CA CYS A 83 1.21 -9.60 2.32
C CYS A 83 1.12 -8.12 2.00
N TYR A 84 2.15 -7.63 1.35
CA TYR A 84 2.17 -6.24 0.95
C TYR A 84 1.12 -5.94 -0.11
N LEU A 85 0.98 -6.82 -1.09
CA LEU A 85 -0.04 -6.71 -2.13
C LEU A 85 -1.46 -6.79 -1.55
N LEU A 86 -1.67 -7.64 -0.54
CA LEU A 86 -2.92 -7.69 0.22
C LEU A 86 -3.23 -6.37 0.93
N VAL A 87 -2.23 -5.75 1.59
CA VAL A 87 -2.43 -4.44 2.23
C VAL A 87 -2.79 -3.37 1.19
N LEU A 88 -2.11 -3.33 0.05
CA LEU A 88 -2.46 -2.41 -1.04
C LEU A 88 -3.88 -2.65 -1.56
N TRP A 89 -4.29 -3.91 -1.70
CA TRP A 89 -5.65 -4.29 -2.09
C TRP A 89 -6.72 -3.77 -1.13
N ILE A 90 -6.47 -3.87 0.18
CA ILE A 90 -7.36 -3.28 1.18
C ILE A 90 -7.38 -1.76 1.09
N TYR A 91 -6.24 -1.12 0.85
CA TYR A 91 -6.20 0.34 0.72
C TYR A 91 -7.02 0.83 -0.47
N ASP A 92 -7.04 0.09 -1.58
CA ASP A 92 -7.90 0.42 -2.71
C ASP A 92 -9.40 0.20 -2.40
N ARG A 93 -9.75 -0.80 -1.58
CA ARG A 93 -11.11 -0.93 -1.03
C ARG A 93 -11.50 0.25 -0.14
N ILE A 94 -10.59 0.69 0.73
CA ILE A 94 -10.78 1.83 1.64
C ILE A 94 -10.99 3.14 0.87
N LYS A 95 -10.28 3.36 -0.25
CA LYS A 95 -10.53 4.53 -1.12
C LYS A 95 -11.97 4.59 -1.61
N GLY A 96 -12.56 3.43 -1.90
CA GLY A 96 -13.98 3.32 -2.30
C GLY A 96 -14.98 3.70 -1.20
N CYS A 97 -14.54 3.91 0.04
CA CYS A 97 -15.41 4.32 1.14
C CYS A 97 -15.76 5.81 1.14
N ASN A 98 -15.17 6.65 0.28
CA ASN A 98 -15.43 8.10 0.23
C ASN A 98 -15.41 8.78 1.62
N SER A 99 -14.40 8.47 2.42
CA SER A 99 -14.19 8.99 3.80
C SER A 99 -15.22 8.52 4.85
N ASN A 100 -16.07 7.54 4.54
CA ASN A 100 -16.95 6.93 5.55
C ASN A 100 -16.14 6.11 6.56
N ASN A 101 -15.98 6.63 7.78
CA ASN A 101 -15.19 6.00 8.84
C ASN A 101 -15.64 4.58 9.22
N PHE A 102 -16.92 4.26 9.12
CA PHE A 102 -17.42 2.91 9.39
C PHE A 102 -17.01 1.93 8.29
N CYS A 103 -17.11 2.34 7.03
CA CYS A 103 -16.61 1.57 5.89
C CYS A 103 -15.09 1.35 5.96
N ILE A 104 -14.34 2.39 6.30
CA ILE A 104 -12.87 2.29 6.47
C ILE A 104 -12.54 1.32 7.62
N SER A 105 -13.22 1.46 8.76
CA SER A 105 -13.03 0.59 9.92
C SER A 105 -13.39 -0.86 9.61
N TRP A 106 -14.45 -1.10 8.85
CA TRP A 106 -14.87 -2.42 8.38
C TRP A 106 -13.75 -3.14 7.63
N PHE A 107 -13.14 -2.49 6.63
CA PHE A 107 -12.03 -3.08 5.89
C PHE A 107 -10.79 -3.30 6.76
N TYR A 108 -10.53 -2.43 7.74
CA TYR A 108 -9.44 -2.67 8.70
C TYR A 108 -9.69 -3.83 9.65
N VAL A 109 -10.95 -4.12 10.01
CA VAL A 109 -11.31 -5.31 10.80
C VAL A 109 -11.05 -6.57 9.99
N LEU A 110 -11.50 -6.61 8.73
CA LEU A 110 -11.27 -7.75 7.85
C LEU A 110 -9.78 -7.99 7.59
N LEU A 111 -9.02 -6.92 7.33
CA LEU A 111 -7.56 -7.00 7.16
C LEU A 111 -6.87 -7.52 8.44
N LYS A 112 -7.21 -6.99 9.62
CA LYS A 112 -6.60 -7.47 10.87
C LYS A 112 -6.80 -8.98 11.03
N LYS A 113 -8.04 -9.42 10.82
CA LYS A 113 -8.40 -10.83 10.95
C LYS A 113 -7.63 -11.73 10.00
N ILE A 114 -7.56 -11.37 8.71
CA ILE A 114 -6.82 -12.18 7.75
C ILE A 114 -5.31 -12.20 8.05
N LEU A 115 -4.75 -11.11 8.58
CA LEU A 115 -3.34 -11.04 8.97
C LEU A 115 -3.02 -11.91 10.19
N ASP A 116 -4.00 -12.09 11.08
CA ASP A 116 -3.90 -12.97 12.24
C ASP A 116 -4.11 -14.45 11.87
N GLU A 117 -4.95 -14.74 10.87
CA GLU A 117 -5.37 -16.11 10.50
C GLU A 117 -4.63 -16.73 9.30
N SER A 118 -3.95 -15.93 8.47
CA SER A 118 -3.21 -16.40 7.29
C SER A 118 -1.72 -16.56 7.54
N GLU A 119 -1.05 -17.37 6.70
CA GLU A 119 0.40 -17.55 6.75
C GLU A 119 1.18 -16.28 6.37
N CYS A 120 0.49 -15.24 5.91
CA CYS A 120 1.05 -13.97 5.49
C CYS A 120 2.19 -13.49 6.42
N CYS A 121 1.94 -13.45 7.72
CA CYS A 121 2.91 -12.91 8.68
C CYS A 121 3.71 -13.98 9.44
N ASN A 122 3.37 -15.26 9.27
CA ASN A 122 3.93 -16.34 10.07
C ASN A 122 5.30 -16.82 9.55
N LYS A 123 5.60 -16.58 8.27
CA LYS A 123 6.87 -17.00 7.63
C LYS A 123 8.02 -16.01 7.76
N ALA A 124 7.76 -14.77 8.20
CA ALA A 124 8.77 -13.70 8.30
C ALA A 124 8.93 -13.26 9.77
N VAL A 125 9.48 -14.15 10.59
CA VAL A 125 9.77 -13.93 12.00
C VAL A 125 11.26 -13.65 12.17
N VAL A 126 11.60 -12.47 12.68
CA VAL A 126 12.92 -12.28 13.30
C VAL A 126 12.78 -12.72 14.74
N LYS A 127 13.56 -13.73 15.13
CA LYS A 127 13.68 -14.13 16.52
C LYS A 127 14.48 -13.05 17.24
N ASP A 128 13.81 -12.23 18.04
CA ASP A 128 14.46 -11.38 19.03
C ASP A 128 14.43 -12.08 20.38
N LYS A 129 15.39 -11.76 21.27
CA LYS A 129 15.60 -12.45 22.54
C LYS A 129 14.36 -12.43 23.45
N ASP A 130 13.51 -11.43 23.30
CA ASP A 130 12.34 -11.18 24.14
C ASP A 130 10.99 -11.32 23.40
N LYS A 131 10.98 -11.43 22.06
CA LYS A 131 9.75 -11.49 21.25
C LYS A 131 10.00 -11.91 19.79
N ASP A 132 9.10 -12.72 19.25
CA ASP A 132 9.00 -12.92 17.80
C ASP A 132 8.51 -11.64 17.10
N ILE A 133 9.37 -11.04 16.27
CA ILE A 133 9.01 -9.88 15.45
C ILE A 133 8.49 -10.39 14.11
N HIS A 134 7.17 -10.41 13.97
CA HIS A 134 6.52 -10.62 12.68
C HIS A 134 6.74 -9.38 11.80
N ILE A 135 7.68 -9.46 10.85
CA ILE A 135 8.09 -8.34 9.98
C ILE A 135 6.91 -7.76 9.19
N CYS A 136 5.93 -8.61 8.85
CA CYS A 136 4.73 -8.16 8.18
C CYS A 136 3.85 -7.32 9.14
N LYS A 137 3.77 -7.67 10.45
CA LYS A 137 2.98 -6.97 11.49
C LYS A 137 3.35 -5.53 11.73
N SER A 138 4.62 -5.19 11.60
CA SER A 138 5.10 -3.84 11.83
C SER A 138 4.92 -2.88 10.64
N LYS A 139 4.50 -3.38 9.47
CA LYS A 139 4.49 -2.62 8.21
C LYS A 139 3.11 -2.07 7.81
N TYR A 140 2.04 -2.49 8.47
CA TYR A 140 0.70 -1.94 8.25
C TYR A 140 0.38 -0.85 9.24
N ILE A 141 -0.03 0.29 8.69
CA ILE A 141 -0.35 1.49 9.46
C ILE A 141 -1.75 1.91 9.06
N LYS A 142 -2.65 1.93 10.05
CA LYS A 142 -4.00 2.41 9.85
C LYS A 142 -3.96 3.91 9.63
N THR A 143 -4.65 4.38 8.60
CA THR A 143 -4.86 5.79 8.36
C THR A 143 -6.24 5.98 7.75
N PHE A 144 -6.94 7.01 8.20
CA PHE A 144 -8.21 7.44 7.61
C PHE A 144 -8.00 8.54 6.56
N ASN A 145 -6.76 9.01 6.39
CA ASN A 145 -6.40 9.96 5.37
C ASN A 145 -6.26 9.26 4.01
N LEU A 146 -7.24 9.46 3.12
CA LEU A 146 -7.26 8.84 1.80
C LEU A 146 -6.14 9.34 0.88
N ASP A 147 -5.66 10.58 1.06
CA ASP A 147 -4.53 11.11 0.29
C ASP A 147 -3.24 10.35 0.62
N VAL A 148 -3.07 9.94 1.88
CA VAL A 148 -1.93 9.11 2.27
C VAL A 148 -1.96 7.77 1.53
N LEU A 149 -3.13 7.13 1.44
CA LEU A 149 -3.30 5.88 0.71
C LEU A 149 -3.15 6.05 -0.80
N LYS A 150 -3.59 7.19 -1.35
CA LYS A 150 -3.42 7.55 -2.75
C LYS A 150 -1.94 7.75 -3.10
N ASN A 151 -1.24 8.59 -2.35
CA ASN A 151 0.18 8.89 -2.57
C ASN A 151 1.04 7.62 -2.49
N LYS A 152 0.77 6.78 -1.49
CA LYS A 152 1.42 5.47 -1.35
C LYS A 152 1.22 4.62 -2.61
N ARG A 153 -0.01 4.58 -3.12
CA ARG A 153 -0.37 3.79 -4.30
C ARG A 153 0.27 4.30 -5.57
N ASP A 154 0.17 5.60 -5.82
CA ASP A 154 0.71 6.24 -7.03
C ASP A 154 2.21 5.97 -7.15
N LEU A 155 2.95 6.10 -6.03
CA LEU A 155 4.38 5.83 -5.98
C LEU A 155 4.68 4.33 -6.18
N TYR A 156 3.96 3.43 -5.50
CA TYR A 156 4.18 1.99 -5.64
C TYR A 156 3.91 1.49 -7.07
N ASP A 157 2.79 1.88 -7.67
CA ASP A 157 2.40 1.44 -9.02
C ASP A 157 3.40 1.89 -10.07
N PHE A 158 3.91 3.12 -9.97
CA PHE A 158 4.99 3.58 -10.84
C PHE A 158 6.24 2.70 -10.70
N LEU A 159 6.67 2.43 -9.47
CA LEU A 159 7.89 1.67 -9.18
C LEU A 159 7.79 0.21 -9.64
N GLU A 160 6.64 -0.43 -9.40
CA GLU A 160 6.32 -1.79 -9.86
C GLU A 160 6.42 -1.90 -11.39
N TYR A 161 5.95 -0.88 -12.11
CA TYR A 161 5.86 -0.91 -13.58
C TYR A 161 7.03 -0.26 -14.29
N TYR A 162 7.95 0.35 -13.56
CA TYR A 162 9.02 1.15 -14.14
C TYR A 162 9.90 0.35 -15.10
N ASP A 163 10.23 -0.90 -14.80
CA ASP A 163 11.06 -1.71 -15.70
C ASP A 163 10.37 -2.02 -17.04
N ASN A 164 9.05 -2.21 -17.00
CA ASN A 164 8.24 -2.35 -18.20
C ASN A 164 8.16 -1.03 -18.99
N ILE A 165 8.02 0.12 -18.31
CA ILE A 165 8.05 1.45 -18.92
C ILE A 165 9.40 1.68 -19.61
N LYS A 166 10.51 1.38 -18.91
CA LYS A 166 11.87 1.51 -19.42
C LYS A 166 12.08 0.70 -20.69
N ARG A 167 11.67 -0.57 -20.70
CA ARG A 167 11.82 -1.46 -21.87
C ARG A 167 11.06 -0.96 -23.10
N LYS A 168 9.89 -0.35 -22.91
CA LYS A 168 9.03 0.20 -23.98
C LYS A 168 9.26 1.70 -24.25
N SER A 169 10.22 2.31 -23.55
CA SER A 169 10.42 3.77 -23.53
C SER A 169 10.66 4.40 -24.90
N ALA A 170 11.41 3.73 -25.79
CA ALA A 170 11.70 4.26 -27.12
C ALA A 170 10.44 4.47 -27.98
N GLN A 171 9.42 3.62 -27.82
CA GLN A 171 8.14 3.76 -28.51
C GLN A 171 7.25 4.80 -27.81
N ILE A 172 7.20 4.75 -26.47
CA ILE A 172 6.42 5.68 -25.64
C ILE A 172 6.81 7.13 -25.91
N PHE A 173 8.11 7.42 -25.85
CA PHE A 173 8.63 8.78 -26.03
C PHE A 173 8.61 9.27 -27.48
N LYS A 174 8.25 8.42 -28.44
CA LYS A 174 7.92 8.86 -29.81
C LYS A 174 6.47 9.30 -29.95
N GLN A 175 5.54 8.62 -29.28
CA GLN A 175 4.10 8.82 -29.48
C GLN A 175 3.49 9.76 -28.44
N ASN A 176 3.81 9.57 -27.17
CA ASN A 176 3.12 10.21 -26.04
C ASN A 176 4.09 10.87 -25.05
N LYS A 177 5.22 11.40 -25.55
CA LYS A 177 6.32 11.92 -24.72
C LYS A 177 5.85 12.84 -23.62
N LYS A 178 5.02 13.83 -23.96
CA LYS A 178 4.55 14.86 -23.03
C LYS A 178 3.77 14.25 -21.87
N GLU A 179 2.74 13.46 -22.14
CA GLU A 179 1.89 12.87 -21.10
C GLU A 179 2.69 11.97 -20.13
N TYR A 180 3.62 11.18 -20.66
CA TYR A 180 4.47 10.33 -19.84
C TYR A 180 5.46 11.13 -19.01
N CYS A 181 6.05 12.18 -19.57
CA CYS A 181 6.96 13.03 -18.83
C CYS A 181 6.24 13.85 -17.76
N ASP A 182 5.02 14.32 -18.02
CA ASP A 182 4.18 14.98 -17.02
C ASP A 182 3.88 14.02 -15.85
N TYR A 183 3.56 12.76 -16.15
CA TYR A 183 3.34 11.74 -15.12
C TYR A 183 4.61 11.38 -14.34
N ILE A 184 5.74 11.21 -15.02
CA ILE A 184 7.03 10.97 -14.35
C ILE A 184 7.40 12.16 -13.45
N ASN A 185 7.24 13.39 -13.92
CA ASN A 185 7.48 14.60 -13.14
C ASN A 185 6.58 14.65 -11.90
N TYR A 186 5.30 14.30 -12.04
CA TYR A 186 4.38 14.16 -10.91
C TYR A 186 4.91 13.16 -9.86
N ILE A 187 5.34 11.96 -10.28
CA ILE A 187 5.84 10.94 -9.35
C ILE A 187 7.14 11.38 -8.67
N PHE A 188 8.06 12.01 -9.39
CA PHE A 188 9.32 12.51 -8.82
C PHE A 188 9.08 13.65 -7.83
N THR A 189 8.14 14.55 -8.13
CA THR A 189 7.71 15.61 -7.21
C THR A 189 7.05 15.01 -5.97
N LEU A 190 6.20 13.99 -6.15
CA LEU A 190 5.57 13.26 -5.05
C LEU A 190 6.62 12.61 -4.14
N TYR A 191 7.58 11.88 -4.69
CA TYR A 191 8.68 11.30 -3.93
C TYR A 191 9.40 12.34 -3.07
N HIS A 192 9.81 13.46 -3.70
CA HIS A 192 10.53 14.52 -3.00
C HIS A 192 9.72 15.08 -1.82
N LYS A 193 8.44 15.36 -2.02
CA LYS A 193 7.54 15.82 -0.94
C LYS A 193 7.45 14.80 0.20
N LEU A 194 7.31 13.51 -0.12
CA LEU A 194 7.19 12.47 0.90
C LEU A 194 8.48 12.28 1.70
N GLU A 195 9.65 12.41 1.06
CA GLU A 195 10.94 12.43 1.74
C GLU A 195 11.09 13.59 2.72
N GLU A 196 10.71 14.80 2.31
CA GLU A 196 10.73 15.98 3.18
C GLU A 196 9.80 15.80 4.39
N GLU A 197 8.60 15.25 4.19
CA GLU A 197 7.66 14.96 5.27
C GLU A 197 8.24 13.96 6.28
N VAL A 198 8.94 12.92 5.81
CA VAL A 198 9.64 11.94 6.67
C VAL A 198 10.77 12.62 7.46
N GLY A 199 11.60 13.43 6.80
CA GLY A 199 12.75 14.10 7.38
C GLY A 199 12.40 15.19 8.40
N GLN A 200 11.34 15.97 8.14
CA GLN A 200 10.92 17.08 9.01
C GLN A 200 10.07 16.63 10.20
N ARG A 201 9.21 15.62 10.03
CA ARG A 201 8.16 15.29 11.04
C ARG A 201 8.45 14.05 11.87
N GLY A 202 9.52 13.32 11.59
CA GLY A 202 9.80 12.07 12.27
C GLY A 202 8.76 11.00 11.92
N LEU A 203 8.87 10.50 10.68
CA LEU A 203 8.24 9.30 10.12
C LEU A 203 6.70 9.19 10.15
N PRO A 204 6.07 9.26 8.98
CA PRO A 204 5.07 8.28 8.61
C PRO A 204 5.80 7.07 7.99
N LEU A 205 6.05 6.04 8.81
CA LEU A 205 6.53 4.70 8.40
C LEU A 205 5.73 4.09 7.22
N ILE A 206 4.58 4.68 6.88
CA ILE A 206 3.65 4.20 5.88
C ILE A 206 4.22 4.24 4.45
N TYR A 207 5.18 5.13 4.16
CA TYR A 207 5.82 5.24 2.84
C TYR A 207 7.19 4.57 2.74
N GLU A 208 7.70 4.00 3.84
CA GLU A 208 9.09 3.54 3.92
C GLU A 208 9.44 2.54 2.81
N LYS A 209 8.52 1.64 2.45
CA LYS A 209 8.74 0.67 1.39
C LYS A 209 8.88 1.33 0.02
N GLU A 210 7.96 2.23 -0.35
CA GLU A 210 8.02 2.93 -1.62
C GLU A 210 9.27 3.79 -1.73
N LEU A 211 9.58 4.58 -0.70
CA LEU A 211 10.77 5.43 -0.67
C LEU A 211 12.05 4.60 -0.83
N ASN A 212 12.15 3.46 -0.13
CA ASN A 212 13.29 2.57 -0.25
C ASN A 212 13.42 1.92 -1.63
N ILE A 213 12.31 1.56 -2.28
CA ILE A 213 12.33 1.03 -3.65
C ILE A 213 12.75 2.14 -4.62
N PHE A 214 12.23 3.35 -4.45
CA PHE A 214 12.57 4.51 -5.28
C PHE A 214 14.05 4.81 -5.22
N ARG A 215 14.60 4.99 -4.00
CA ARG A 215 16.05 5.21 -3.78
C ARG A 215 16.86 4.15 -4.50
N LYS A 216 16.67 2.86 -4.17
CA LYS A 216 17.42 1.76 -4.82
C LYS A 216 17.38 1.79 -6.35
N LYS A 217 16.26 2.19 -6.95
CA LYS A 217 16.07 2.21 -8.39
C LYS A 217 16.69 3.44 -9.06
N PHE A 218 16.79 4.56 -8.36
CA PHE A 218 17.24 5.85 -8.90
C PHE A 218 18.52 6.41 -8.24
N SER A 219 19.12 5.69 -7.29
CA SER A 219 20.43 6.01 -6.70
C SER A 219 21.58 5.80 -7.70
N GLU A 220 21.39 4.95 -8.72
CA GLU A 220 22.36 4.82 -9.80
C GLU A 220 22.25 6.02 -10.75
N ASP A 221 23.36 6.75 -10.94
CA ASP A 221 23.40 7.95 -11.78
C ASP A 221 22.95 7.70 -13.22
N ASN A 222 23.08 6.48 -13.73
CA ASN A 222 22.67 6.09 -15.08
C ASN A 222 21.14 6.21 -15.28
N GLU A 223 20.34 5.78 -14.32
CA GLU A 223 18.88 5.69 -14.44
C GLU A 223 18.25 7.06 -14.28
N LEU A 224 18.72 7.77 -13.27
CA LEU A 224 18.28 9.13 -12.98
C LEU A 224 18.63 10.08 -14.14
N SER A 225 19.86 9.97 -14.68
CA SER A 225 20.28 10.75 -15.85
C SER A 225 19.52 10.38 -17.13
N SER A 226 19.22 9.10 -17.31
CA SER A 226 18.44 8.60 -18.45
C SER A 226 17.03 9.20 -18.47
N ILE A 227 16.34 9.21 -17.33
CA ILE A 227 15.01 9.85 -17.26
C ILE A 227 15.14 11.37 -17.43
N LYS A 228 16.09 12.00 -16.73
CA LYS A 228 16.29 13.45 -16.77
C LYS A 228 16.45 13.95 -18.20
N SER A 229 17.31 13.31 -18.99
CA SER A 229 17.55 13.67 -20.39
C SER A 229 16.30 13.54 -21.28
N ARG A 230 15.38 12.63 -20.93
CA ARG A 230 14.17 12.37 -21.73
C ARG A 230 13.01 13.28 -21.35
N CYS A 231 12.84 13.54 -20.06
CA CYS A 231 11.67 14.22 -19.50
C CYS A 231 11.92 15.59 -18.89
N ASN A 232 13.17 16.07 -18.92
CA ASN A 232 13.55 17.37 -18.37
C ASN A 232 13.09 17.56 -16.91
N ILE A 233 13.40 16.58 -16.07
CA ILE A 233 13.09 16.65 -14.63
C ILE A 233 13.88 17.81 -14.02
N ASN A 234 13.21 18.59 -13.15
CA ASN A 234 13.81 19.72 -12.45
C ASN A 234 15.07 19.32 -11.67
N ASP A 235 16.16 20.05 -11.89
CA ASP A 235 17.47 19.83 -11.27
C ASP A 235 17.41 19.82 -9.75
N SER A 236 16.58 20.67 -9.13
CA SER A 236 16.41 20.72 -7.67
C SER A 236 15.87 19.40 -7.10
N ILE A 237 14.96 18.72 -7.81
CA ILE A 237 14.43 17.41 -7.40
C ILE A 237 15.54 16.35 -7.49
N ILE A 238 16.34 16.40 -8.56
CA ILE A 238 17.46 15.47 -8.79
C ILE A 238 18.54 15.63 -7.72
N GLU A 239 18.90 16.88 -7.40
CA GLU A 239 19.86 17.20 -6.34
C GLU A 239 19.35 16.76 -4.97
N SER A 240 18.07 16.95 -4.68
CA SER A 240 17.46 16.45 -3.45
C SER A 240 17.51 14.92 -3.34
N ILE A 241 17.26 14.18 -4.43
CA ILE A 241 17.38 12.72 -4.44
C ILE A 241 18.82 12.31 -4.09
N ARG A 242 19.81 12.92 -4.74
CA ARG A 242 21.24 12.63 -4.51
C ARG A 242 21.70 12.97 -3.10
N SER A 243 21.27 14.11 -2.56
CA SER A 243 21.67 14.54 -1.22
C SER A 243 21.10 13.61 -0.15
N MET A 244 19.83 13.19 -0.29
CA MET A 244 19.18 12.23 0.60
C MET A 244 19.88 10.86 0.57
N ASP A 245 20.31 10.38 -0.61
CA ASP A 245 21.06 9.14 -0.74
C ASP A 245 22.42 9.21 -0.04
N SER A 246 23.15 10.32 -0.21
CA SER A 246 24.42 10.54 0.49
C SER A 246 24.26 10.56 2.02
N ALA A 247 23.21 11.21 2.52
CA ALA A 247 22.89 11.26 3.94
C ALA A 247 22.53 9.86 4.48
N ASN A 248 21.73 9.09 3.75
CA ASN A 248 21.35 7.73 4.12
C ASN A 248 22.54 6.76 4.12
N LEU A 249 23.47 6.88 3.16
CA LEU A 249 24.72 6.13 3.15
C LEU A 249 25.59 6.47 4.35
N SER A 250 25.69 7.75 4.73
CA SER A 250 26.43 8.19 5.91
C SER A 250 25.80 7.75 7.24
N ALA A 251 24.47 7.64 7.29
CA ALA A 251 23.75 7.12 8.45
C ALA A 251 23.87 5.59 8.57
N ARG A 252 24.04 4.87 7.45
CA ARG A 252 24.30 3.42 7.43
C ARG A 252 25.73 3.04 7.80
N SER A 253 26.72 3.88 7.50
CA SER A 253 28.11 3.66 7.90
C SER A 253 28.38 3.97 9.38
N HIS A 254 27.45 4.68 10.04
CA HIS A 254 27.43 4.86 11.47
C HIS A 254 26.22 4.15 12.07
N GLU A 255 26.35 2.88 12.43
CA GLU A 255 25.45 2.24 13.42
C GLU A 255 25.61 2.92 14.79
N LYS A 256 25.16 4.17 14.90
CA LYS A 256 24.82 4.77 16.17
C LYS A 256 23.38 4.41 16.44
N ILE A 257 23.20 3.62 17.51
CA ILE A 257 21.91 3.40 18.18
C ILE A 257 21.36 4.78 18.55
N VAL A 258 20.61 5.41 17.65
CA VAL A 258 19.85 6.61 17.99
C VAL A 258 18.69 6.12 18.84
N LYS A 259 18.72 6.41 20.14
CA LYS A 259 17.54 6.35 21.01
C LYS A 259 16.44 7.20 20.38
N ARG A 260 15.53 6.55 19.67
CA ARG A 260 14.39 7.17 18.99
C ARG A 260 13.50 7.80 20.06
N ARG A 261 13.31 9.13 20.00
CA ARG A 261 12.28 9.80 20.80
C ARG A 261 10.92 9.39 20.24
N ASN A 262 10.07 8.79 21.07
CA ASN A 262 8.65 8.59 20.77
C ASN A 262 7.98 9.96 20.76
N ILE A 263 7.93 10.61 19.60
CA ILE A 263 7.01 11.71 19.37
C ILE A 263 5.82 11.09 18.65
N SER A 264 4.67 11.11 19.32
CA SER A 264 3.40 10.64 18.75
C SER A 264 3.07 11.48 17.52
N PRO A 265 2.90 10.90 16.32
CA PRO A 265 2.35 11.65 15.20
C PRO A 265 0.93 12.07 15.55
N ASP A 266 0.57 13.31 15.21
CA ASP A 266 -0.78 13.88 15.36
C ASP A 266 -1.74 13.36 14.28
N TYR A 267 -1.68 12.05 14.02
CA TYR A 267 -2.74 11.33 13.32
C TYR A 267 -3.47 10.53 14.39
N GLY A 268 -4.66 11.01 14.76
CA GLY A 268 -5.46 10.55 15.89
C GLY A 268 -5.28 9.08 16.20
N ILE A 269 -4.71 8.81 17.38
CA ILE A 269 -4.78 7.50 18.02
C ILE A 269 -6.27 7.24 18.22
N TYR A 270 -6.86 6.41 17.36
CA TYR A 270 -8.18 5.84 17.62
C TYR A 270 -8.04 4.96 18.86
N ASP A 271 -8.48 5.49 20.00
CA ASP A 271 -8.62 4.76 21.26
C ASP A 271 -10.03 4.13 21.29
N PRO A 272 -10.16 2.82 21.01
CA PRO A 272 -11.46 2.15 21.03
C PRO A 272 -12.13 2.18 22.41
N LYS A 273 -11.43 2.56 23.49
CA LYS A 273 -12.01 2.64 24.85
C LYS A 273 -12.74 3.95 25.15
N LYS A 274 -12.59 4.99 24.31
CA LYS A 274 -13.22 6.31 24.52
C LYS A 274 -14.43 6.59 23.64
N SER A 275 -14.79 5.67 22.74
CA SER A 275 -16.07 5.75 22.03
C SER A 275 -17.16 5.17 22.91
N THR A 276 -18.02 6.04 23.46
CA THR A 276 -19.18 5.63 24.29
C THR A 276 -20.26 4.88 23.50
N ASP A 277 -20.11 4.73 22.19
CA ASP A 277 -21.15 4.17 21.31
C ASP A 277 -20.77 2.81 20.69
N ILE A 278 -19.75 2.13 21.23
CA ILE A 278 -19.46 0.73 20.84
C ILE A 278 -20.33 -0.19 21.69
N VAL A 279 -21.48 -0.60 21.14
CA VAL A 279 -22.09 -1.87 21.55
C VAL A 279 -21.06 -2.97 21.27
N PRO A 280 -20.70 -3.82 22.26
CA PRO A 280 -19.73 -4.88 22.06
C PRO A 280 -20.13 -5.76 20.89
N LEU A 281 -19.23 -5.90 19.91
CA LEU A 281 -19.27 -6.98 18.93
C LEU A 281 -19.08 -8.28 19.71
N HIS A 282 -20.19 -8.96 20.01
CA HIS A 282 -20.14 -10.34 20.47
C HIS A 282 -19.67 -11.22 19.31
N ILE A 283 -18.46 -11.77 19.49
CA ILE A 283 -17.93 -12.93 18.77
C ILE A 283 -18.60 -14.18 19.36
#